data_AF-A0A965U0R6-F1
#
_entry.id   AF-A0A965U0R6-F1
#
_cell.length_a   1.000
_cell.length_b   1.000
_cell.length_c   1.000
_cell.angle_alpha   90.00
_cell.angle_beta   90.00
_cell.angle_gamma   90.00
#
_symmetry.space_group_name_H-M   'P 1'
#
loop_
_entity.id
_entity.type
_entity.pdbx_description
1 polymer ?
#
loop_
_entity_poly.entity_id
_entity_poly.type
_entity_poly.pdbx_seq_one_letter_code
_entity_poly.pdbx_strand_id
1 'polypeptide(L)'
;VVAFPFAILFGRLAKKYSTRKLLETAILIYFGIALFAFQLDKTWEFWMLAAMVGGVQGGVQALSRSFFARLIPKERSNEFFGFYDIFGKSASFVGTTLMGVIITATNKPNLGVIPIAVMFVIGYLLLRAVPKQENE
;
A
#
# COMPACT_ATOMS: atom_id res chain seq x y z
N VAL A 1 -5.40 -18.59 -0.40
CA VAL A 1 -5.06 -19.46 0.75
C VAL A 1 -3.57 -19.37 1.16
N VAL A 2 -2.63 -19.13 0.23
CA VAL A 2 -1.17 -19.02 0.51
C VAL A 2 -0.76 -17.72 1.23
N ALA A 3 -1.58 -16.67 1.20
CA ALA A 3 -1.32 -15.36 1.83
C ALA A 3 -1.47 -15.34 3.37
N PHE A 4 -2.15 -16.34 3.91
CA PHE A 4 -2.62 -16.38 5.30
C PHE A 4 -1.49 -16.40 6.36
N PRO A 5 -0.39 -17.16 6.21
CA PRO A 5 0.66 -17.19 7.22
C PRO A 5 1.53 -15.91 7.24
N PHE A 6 1.78 -15.28 6.08
CA PHE A 6 2.52 -14.01 6.03
C PHE A 6 1.70 -12.85 6.59
N ALA A 7 0.38 -12.82 6.33
CA ALA A 7 -0.53 -11.86 6.95
C ALA A 7 -0.60 -12.02 8.48
N ILE A 8 -0.54 -13.25 8.99
CA ILE A 8 -0.49 -13.54 10.44
C ILE A 8 0.85 -13.10 11.05
N LEU A 9 1.98 -13.30 10.36
CA LEU A 9 3.29 -12.85 10.81
C LEU A 9 3.35 -11.31 10.87
N PHE A 10 2.81 -10.64 9.85
CA PHE A 10 2.67 -9.19 9.83
C PHE A 10 1.71 -8.68 10.91
N GLY A 11 0.58 -9.35 11.11
CA GLY A 11 -0.39 -9.04 12.17
C GLY A 11 0.18 -9.23 13.57
N ARG A 12 1.12 -10.17 13.77
CA ARG A 12 1.85 -10.33 15.03
C ARG A 12 2.90 -9.25 15.25
N LEU A 13 3.64 -8.85 14.20
CA LEU A 13 4.49 -7.66 14.27
C LEU A 13 3.64 -6.40 14.54
N ALA A 14 2.42 -6.32 14.00
CA ALA A 14 1.51 -5.21 14.22
C ALA A 14 1.09 -5.01 15.68
N LYS A 15 1.16 -6.06 16.52
CA LYS A 15 0.88 -5.96 17.95
C LYS A 15 2.01 -5.35 18.78
N LYS A 16 3.24 -5.24 18.25
CA LYS A 16 4.42 -4.80 19.01
C LYS A 16 4.99 -3.45 18.56
N TYR A 17 4.59 -2.97 17.38
CA TYR A 17 5.12 -1.75 16.76
C TYR A 17 4.04 -0.69 16.57
N SER A 18 4.43 0.59 16.58
CA SER A 18 3.51 1.71 16.27
C SER A 18 2.92 1.60 14.87
N THR A 19 1.66 2.01 14.73
CA THR A 19 0.91 2.06 13.47
C THR A 19 1.70 2.75 12.34
N ARG A 20 2.48 3.78 12.66
CA ARG A 20 3.34 4.49 11.69
C ARG A 20 4.47 3.59 11.17
N LYS A 21 5.21 2.94 12.07
CA LYS A 21 6.30 2.00 11.70
C LYS A 21 5.78 0.83 10.87
N LEU A 22 4.56 0.37 11.16
CA LEU A 22 3.91 -0.69 10.41
C LEU A 22 3.54 -0.27 8.98
N LEU A 23 3.00 0.94 8.82
CA LEU A 23 2.74 1.53 7.51
C LEU A 23 4.04 1.73 6.72
N GLU A 24 5.09 2.27 7.34
CA GLU A 24 6.42 2.41 6.71
C GLU A 24 6.98 1.05 6.24
N THR A 25 6.93 0.02 7.11
CA THR A 25 7.43 -1.32 6.78
C THR A 25 6.60 -1.96 5.66
N ALA A 26 5.29 -1.74 5.63
CA ALA A 26 4.44 -2.29 4.58
C ALA A 26 4.70 -1.62 3.22
N ILE A 27 4.94 -0.30 3.19
CA ILE A 27 5.35 0.40 1.97
C ILE A 27 6.67 -0.15 1.45
N LEU A 28 7.65 -0.43 2.33
CA LEU A 28 8.93 -1.04 1.94
C LEU A 28 8.76 -2.43 1.33
N ILE A 29 7.85 -3.25 1.89
CA ILE A 29 7.55 -4.57 1.33
C ILE A 29 6.88 -4.45 -0.03
N TYR A 30 5.94 -3.53 -0.19
CA TYR A 30 5.32 -3.27 -1.47
C TYR A 30 6.30 -2.78 -2.53
N PHE A 31 7.22 -1.90 -2.13
CA PHE A 31 8.30 -1.47 -3.00
C PHE A 31 9.19 -2.64 -3.42
N GLY A 32 9.56 -3.53 -2.47
CA GLY A 32 10.29 -4.77 -2.78
C GLY A 32 9.52 -5.66 -3.77
N ILE A 33 8.23 -5.89 -3.54
CA ILE A 33 7.36 -6.64 -4.46
C ILE A 33 7.33 -5.99 -5.84
N ALA A 34 7.22 -4.67 -5.92
CA ALA A 34 7.22 -3.95 -7.18
C ALA A 34 8.55 -4.10 -7.94
N LEU A 35 9.69 -4.13 -7.24
CA LEU A 35 11.00 -4.42 -7.84
C LEU A 35 11.09 -5.87 -8.36
N PHE A 36 10.63 -6.85 -7.57
CA PHE A 36 10.59 -8.25 -8.00
C PHE A 36 9.68 -8.47 -9.21
N ALA A 37 8.60 -7.71 -9.32
CA ALA A 37 7.67 -7.81 -10.42
C ALA A 37 8.22 -7.30 -11.76
N PHE A 38 9.38 -6.62 -11.81
CA PHE A 38 10.06 -6.32 -13.08
C PHE A 38 10.63 -7.58 -13.74
N GLN A 39 11.09 -8.54 -12.94
CA GLN A 39 11.71 -9.80 -13.39
C GLN A 39 10.67 -10.95 -13.39
N LEU A 40 9.40 -10.62 -13.62
CA LEU A 40 8.35 -11.63 -13.73
C LEU A 40 8.46 -12.33 -15.08
N ASP A 41 9.09 -13.49 -15.07
CA ASP A 41 9.25 -14.35 -16.24
C ASP A 41 8.35 -15.60 -16.17
N LYS A 42 7.96 -16.07 -14.97
CA LYS A 42 7.15 -17.29 -14.79
C LYS A 42 5.80 -17.07 -14.12
N THR A 43 4.79 -17.83 -14.57
CA THR A 43 3.41 -17.80 -14.03
C THR A 43 3.33 -18.10 -12.53
N TRP A 44 4.18 -19.00 -12.01
CA TRP A 44 4.19 -19.32 -10.57
C TRP A 44 4.63 -18.14 -9.70
N GLU A 45 5.60 -17.34 -10.17
CA GLU A 45 6.07 -16.14 -9.48
C GLU A 45 4.95 -15.10 -9.37
N PHE A 46 4.11 -15.00 -10.40
CA PHE A 46 2.94 -14.12 -10.40
C PHE A 46 1.93 -14.52 -9.32
N TRP A 47 1.61 -15.81 -9.20
CA TRP A 47 0.68 -16.31 -8.18
C TRP A 47 1.23 -16.14 -6.76
N MET A 48 2.54 -16.34 -6.57
CA MET A 48 3.21 -16.08 -5.30
C MET A 48 3.12 -14.60 -4.91
N LEU A 49 3.46 -13.70 -5.83
CA LEU A 49 3.38 -12.26 -5.60
C LEU A 49 1.94 -11.78 -5.35
N ALA A 50 0.97 -12.27 -6.12
CA ALA A 50 -0.44 -11.96 -5.93
C ALA A 50 -0.93 -12.38 -4.53
N ALA A 51 -0.48 -13.55 -4.04
CA ALA A 51 -0.78 -13.98 -2.68
C ALA A 51 -0.12 -13.07 -1.63
N MET A 52 1.14 -12.69 -1.80
CA MET A 52 1.83 -11.77 -0.88
C MET A 52 1.15 -10.40 -0.82
N VAL A 53 0.85 -9.82 -1.98
CA VAL A 53 0.14 -8.53 -2.10
C VAL A 53 -1.21 -8.59 -1.40
N GLY A 54 -2.02 -9.63 -1.69
CA GLY A 54 -3.33 -9.79 -1.07
C GLY A 54 -3.28 -9.93 0.45
N GLY A 55 -2.25 -10.60 0.99
CA GLY A 55 -2.05 -10.73 2.43
C GLY A 55 -1.71 -9.41 3.12
N VAL A 56 -0.82 -8.62 2.52
CA VAL A 56 -0.42 -7.31 3.06
C VAL A 56 -1.53 -6.27 2.88
N GLN A 57 -2.35 -6.39 1.84
CA GLN A 57 -3.34 -5.38 1.44
C GLN A 57 -4.44 -5.20 2.48
N GLY A 58 -4.96 -6.30 3.05
CA GLY A 58 -5.93 -6.22 4.14
C GLY A 58 -5.37 -5.55 5.40
N GLY A 59 -4.11 -5.82 5.73
CA GLY A 59 -3.43 -5.21 6.87
C GLY A 59 -3.20 -3.72 6.70
N VAL A 60 -2.66 -3.30 5.56
CA VAL A 60 -2.40 -1.89 5.26
C VAL A 60 -3.68 -1.08 5.16
N GLN A 61 -4.74 -1.64 4.56
CA GLN A 61 -6.03 -0.95 4.47
C GLN A 61 -6.64 -0.69 5.85
N ALA A 62 -6.58 -1.67 6.76
CA ALA A 62 -7.04 -1.50 8.14
C ALA A 62 -6.17 -0.52 8.94
N LEU A 63 -4.84 -0.64 8.83
CA LEU A 63 -3.88 0.23 9.53
C LEU A 63 -3.96 1.68 9.06
N SER A 64 -4.05 1.92 7.74
CA SER A 64 -4.20 3.26 7.17
C SER A 64 -5.44 3.97 7.69
N ARG A 65 -6.58 3.25 7.70
CA ARG A 65 -7.84 3.81 8.22
C ARG A 65 -7.77 4.09 9.71
N SER A 66 -7.18 3.20 10.51
CA SER A 66 -7.01 3.39 11.96
C SER A 66 -6.05 4.53 12.28
N PHE A 67 -4.97 4.68 11.51
CA PHE A 67 -4.02 5.79 11.64
C PHE A 67 -4.69 7.13 11.33
N PHE A 68 -5.45 7.20 10.23
CA PHE A 68 -6.20 8.40 9.86
C PHE A 68 -7.26 8.76 10.91
N ALA A 69 -7.98 7.77 11.44
CA ALA A 69 -8.98 7.96 12.50
C ALA A 69 -8.40 8.58 13.78
N ARG A 70 -7.12 8.31 14.09
CA ARG A 70 -6.42 8.87 15.25
C ARG A 70 -5.98 10.32 15.04
N LEU A 71 -5.78 10.74 13.79
CA LEU A 71 -5.27 12.07 13.45
C LEU A 71 -6.39 13.12 13.33
N ILE A 72 -7.59 12.71 12.93
CA ILE A 72 -8.70 13.63 12.65
C ILE A 72 -9.39 14.13 13.94
N PRO A 73 -9.82 15.40 13.99
CA PRO A 73 -10.58 15.94 15.12
C PRO A 73 -11.98 15.29 15.20
N LYS A 74 -12.40 14.96 16.42
CA LYS A 74 -13.64 14.19 16.67
C LYS A 74 -14.88 14.95 16.23
N GLU A 75 -14.87 16.28 16.29
CA GLU A 75 -16.03 17.12 15.94
C GLU A 75 -16.35 17.11 14.44
N ARG A 76 -15.36 16.83 13.58
CA ARG A 76 -15.51 16.81 12.11
C ARG A 76 -15.10 15.48 11.46
N SER A 77 -15.09 14.40 12.24
CA SER A 77 -14.66 13.07 11.80
C SER A 77 -15.34 12.63 10.49
N ASN A 78 -16.66 12.86 10.36
CA ASN A 78 -17.42 12.48 9.17
C ASN A 78 -16.97 13.23 7.89
N GLU A 79 -16.60 14.50 8.01
CA GLU A 79 -16.15 15.32 6.88
C GLU A 79 -14.78 14.86 6.40
N PHE A 80 -13.84 14.64 7.33
CA PHE A 80 -12.50 14.12 7.00
C PHE A 80 -12.53 12.69 6.46
N PHE A 81 -13.41 11.82 6.98
CA PHE A 81 -13.61 10.49 6.40
C PHE A 81 -14.26 10.55 5.01
N GLY A 82 -15.13 11.52 4.75
CA GLY A 82 -15.66 11.80 3.41
C GLY A 82 -14.54 12.13 2.42
N PHE A 83 -13.64 13.04 2.78
CA PHE A 83 -12.45 13.33 1.97
C PHE A 83 -11.57 12.10 1.78
N TYR A 84 -11.29 11.33 2.84
CA TYR A 84 -10.48 10.11 2.76
C TYR A 84 -11.06 9.09 1.76
N ASP A 85 -12.39 8.89 1.76
CA ASP A 85 -13.05 7.96 0.83
C ASP A 85 -12.97 8.45 -0.63
N ILE A 86 -13.14 9.76 -0.86
CA ILE A 86 -13.00 10.37 -2.19
C ILE A 86 -11.57 10.16 -2.70
N PHE A 87 -10.56 10.51 -1.90
CA PHE A 87 -9.15 10.33 -2.29
C PHE A 87 -8.81 8.85 -2.52
N GLY A 88 -9.34 7.92 -1.71
CA GLY A 88 -9.15 6.49 -1.90
C GLY A 88 -9.71 5.97 -3.23
N LYS A 89 -10.91 6.42 -3.62
CA LYS A 89 -11.52 6.09 -4.91
C LYS A 89 -10.78 6.72 -6.08
N SER A 90 -10.41 7.99 -5.95
CA SER A 90 -9.61 8.70 -6.96
C SER A 90 -8.24 8.04 -7.15
N ALA A 91 -7.58 7.59 -6.08
CA ALA A 91 -6.31 6.89 -6.17
C ALA A 91 -6.43 5.57 -6.94
N SER A 92 -7.51 4.80 -6.71
CA SER A 92 -7.78 3.57 -7.46
C SER A 92 -7.98 3.84 -8.95
N PHE A 93 -8.69 4.91 -9.28
CA PHE A 93 -8.88 5.34 -10.67
C PHE A 93 -7.56 5.76 -11.32
N VAL A 94 -6.83 6.70 -10.72
CA VAL A 94 -5.54 7.22 -11.23
C VAL A 94 -4.51 6.10 -11.38
N GLY A 95 -4.40 5.21 -10.40
CA GLY A 95 -3.48 4.09 -10.44
C GLY A 95 -3.78 3.14 -11.61
N THR A 96 -5.05 2.78 -11.81
CA THR A 96 -5.47 1.89 -12.91
C THR A 96 -5.27 2.55 -14.27
N THR A 97 -5.63 3.83 -14.42
CA THR A 97 -5.44 4.59 -15.66
C THR A 97 -3.97 4.69 -16.01
N LEU A 98 -3.10 5.03 -15.05
CA LEU A 98 -1.67 5.18 -15.28
C LEU A 98 -1.03 3.83 -15.68
N MET A 99 -1.42 2.74 -15.01
CA MET A 99 -0.99 1.40 -15.40
C MET A 99 -1.42 1.07 -16.84
N GLY A 100 -2.71 1.29 -17.17
CA GLY A 100 -3.26 1.04 -18.50
C GLY A 100 -2.53 1.81 -19.60
N VAL A 101 -2.30 3.12 -19.39
CA VAL A 101 -1.57 3.96 -20.33
C VAL A 101 -0.15 3.44 -20.58
N ILE A 102 0.59 3.08 -19.53
CA ILE A 102 1.97 2.57 -19.66
C ILE A 102 1.99 1.21 -20.36
N ILE A 103 1.08 0.30 -20.03
CA ILE A 103 1.00 -1.03 -20.65
C ILE A 103 0.64 -0.89 -22.14
N THR A 104 -0.36 -0.08 -22.48
CA THR A 104 -0.75 0.15 -23.87
C THR A 104 0.34 0.87 -24.67
N ALA A 105 1.02 1.84 -24.08
CA ALA A 105 2.10 2.56 -24.76
C ALA A 105 3.33 1.68 -24.98
N THR A 106 3.68 0.82 -24.02
CA THR A 106 4.93 0.04 -24.09
C THR A 106 4.73 -1.39 -24.61
N ASN A 107 3.49 -1.86 -24.76
CA ASN A 107 3.12 -3.25 -25.09
C ASN A 107 3.77 -4.31 -24.19
N LYS A 108 4.23 -3.92 -22.99
CA LYS A 108 4.91 -4.80 -22.03
C LYS A 108 4.21 -4.71 -20.67
N PRO A 109 3.55 -5.78 -20.19
CA PRO A 109 2.84 -5.75 -18.92
C PRO A 109 3.77 -5.51 -17.72
N ASN A 110 5.01 -6.00 -17.78
CA ASN A 110 6.00 -5.84 -16.71
C ASN A 110 6.34 -4.37 -16.43
N LEU A 111 6.23 -3.49 -17.43
CA LEU A 111 6.50 -2.06 -17.27
C LEU A 111 5.33 -1.30 -16.65
N GLY A 112 4.13 -1.89 -16.61
CA GLY A 112 2.99 -1.35 -15.86
C GLY A 112 3.26 -1.23 -14.36
N VAL A 113 4.26 -1.95 -13.83
CA VAL A 113 4.63 -1.90 -12.41
C VAL A 113 5.49 -0.68 -12.06
N ILE A 114 6.17 -0.06 -13.04
CA ILE A 114 6.97 1.16 -12.83
C ILE A 114 6.19 2.27 -12.11
N PRO A 115 5.03 2.72 -12.62
CA PRO A 115 4.29 3.79 -11.98
C PRO A 115 3.86 3.44 -10.55
N ILE A 116 3.55 2.17 -10.28
CA ILE A 116 3.23 1.69 -8.92
C ILE A 116 4.44 1.80 -8.00
N ALA A 117 5.62 1.38 -8.46
CA ALA A 117 6.86 1.50 -7.69
C ALA A 117 7.17 2.97 -7.33
N VAL A 118 6.99 3.89 -8.30
CA VAL A 118 7.17 5.33 -8.08
C VAL A 118 6.17 5.86 -7.04
N MET A 119 4.90 5.46 -7.12
CA MET A 119 3.89 5.86 -6.13
C MET A 119 4.22 5.37 -4.71
N PHE A 120 4.79 4.17 -4.56
CA PHE A 120 5.26 3.69 -3.25
C PHE A 120 6.42 4.52 -2.70
N VAL A 121 7.38 4.94 -3.54
CA VAL A 121 8.47 5.83 -3.12
C VAL A 121 7.93 7.19 -2.67
N ILE A 122 7.03 7.79 -3.45
CA ILE A 122 6.38 9.05 -3.08
C ILE A 122 5.61 8.89 -1.77
N GLY A 123 4.83 7.82 -1.64
CA GLY A 123 4.08 7.51 -0.41
C GLY A 123 4.99 7.35 0.82
N TYR A 124 6.15 6.71 0.66
CA TYR A 124 7.14 6.59 1.75
C TYR A 124 7.69 7.96 2.18
N LEU A 125 8.06 8.81 1.22
CA LEU A 125 8.57 10.16 1.50
C LEU A 125 7.51 11.04 2.17
N LEU A 126 6.27 11.00 1.69
CA LEU A 126 5.16 11.73 2.28
C LEU A 126 4.86 11.26 3.70
N LEU A 127 4.86 9.94 3.97
CA LEU A 127 4.63 9.40 5.30
C LEU A 127 5.73 9.82 6.29
N ARG A 128 6.98 9.95 5.82
CA ARG A 128 8.08 10.50 6.61
C ARG A 128 7.91 11.98 6.94
N ALA A 129 7.32 12.76 6.04
CA ALA A 129 7.01 14.17 6.26
C ALA A 129 5.87 14.39 7.26
N VAL A 130 5.05 13.36 7.55
CA VAL A 130 4.02 13.44 8.59
C VAL A 130 4.71 13.55 9.96
N PRO A 131 4.41 14.61 10.75
CA PRO A 131 5.01 14.82 12.07
C PRO A 131 4.69 13.64 12.99
N LYS A 132 5.69 13.23 13.77
CA LYS A 132 5.52 12.17 14.77
C LYS A 132 4.49 12.64 15.81
N GLN A 133 3.43 11.87 16.00
CA GLN A 133 2.48 12.09 17.09
C GLN A 133 3.22 11.78 18.41
N GLU A 134 3.28 12.74 19.32
CA GLU A 134 4.09 12.74 20.55
C GLU A 134 3.64 11.73 21.63
N ASN A 135 2.82 10.74 21.29
CA ASN A 135 2.42 9.67 22.18
C ASN A 135 2.71 8.30 21.53
N GLU A 136 4.01 7.99 21.37
CA GLU A 136 4.55 6.63 21.21
C GLU A 136 5.43 6.28 22.42
#